data_AF-A0A4S2FD77-F1
#
_entry.id   AF-A0A4S2FD77-F1
#
_cell.length_a   1.000
_cell.length_b   1.000
_cell.length_c   1.000
_cell.angle_alpha   90.00
_cell.angle_beta   90.00
_cell.angle_gamma   90.00
#
_symmetry.space_group_name_H-M   'P 1'
#
loop_
_entity.id
_entity.type
_entity.pdbx_description
1 polymer ?
#
loop_
_entity_poly.entity_id
_entity_poly.type
_entity_poly.pdbx_seq_one_letter_code
_entity_poly.pdbx_strand_id
1 'polypeptide(L)'
;MKTIRITAMKQVEHRDLMERFENELEEACTIEVGQSWIVENLRKPEGFCDSAWQTIYPFAMTLAYGGGDIYEGWMKDKHAVMLSCNDGFRPVSFYVEALD
;
A
#
# COMPACT_ATOMS: atom_id res chain seq x y z
N MET A 1 17.94 -7.79 -6.90
CA MET A 1 16.73 -7.01 -6.63
C MET A 1 16.44 -7.12 -5.15
N LYS A 2 16.23 -6.01 -4.46
CA LYS A 2 15.93 -6.01 -3.02
C LYS A 2 14.56 -6.62 -2.76
N THR A 3 14.43 -7.29 -1.62
CA THR A 3 13.13 -7.74 -1.11
C THR A 3 12.34 -6.54 -0.61
N ILE A 4 11.03 -6.50 -0.87
CA ILE A 4 10.17 -5.40 -0.40
C ILE A 4 9.32 -5.90 0.76
N ARG A 5 9.11 -5.07 1.77
CA ARG A 5 8.09 -5.26 2.79
C ARG A 5 7.00 -4.22 2.63
N ILE A 6 5.75 -4.68 2.66
CA ILE A 6 4.55 -3.85 2.66
C ILE A 6 3.91 -4.03 4.03
N THR A 7 3.56 -2.95 4.71
CA THR A 7 2.86 -2.99 6.00
C THR A 7 1.64 -2.09 5.94
N ALA A 8 0.46 -2.60 6.29
CA ALA A 8 -0.76 -1.81 6.42
C ALA A 8 -0.67 -0.98 7.72
N MET A 9 -0.58 0.34 7.59
CA MET A 9 -0.31 1.25 8.71
C MET A 9 -1.58 1.86 9.29
N LYS A 10 -2.56 2.17 8.44
CA LYS A 10 -3.78 2.84 8.83
C LYS A 10 -4.87 2.63 7.80
N GLN A 11 -6.12 2.54 8.24
CA GLN A 11 -7.29 2.68 7.39
C GLN A 11 -8.00 3.98 7.75
N VAL A 12 -8.42 4.72 6.72
CA VAL A 12 -9.30 5.89 6.86
C VAL A 12 -10.70 5.48 6.44
N GLU A 13 -11.74 6.07 7.02
CA GLU A 13 -13.13 5.95 6.58
C GLU A 13 -13.68 7.33 6.24
N HIS A 14 -14.00 7.57 4.97
CA HIS A 14 -14.68 8.77 4.51
C HIS A 14 -16.20 8.60 4.66
N ARG A 15 -16.68 8.61 5.91
CA ARG A 15 -18.08 8.29 6.26
C ARG A 15 -19.10 9.18 5.56
N ASP A 16 -18.77 10.44 5.33
CA ASP A 16 -19.58 11.40 4.59
C ASP A 16 -19.75 11.00 3.11
N LEU A 17 -18.70 10.47 2.49
CA LEU A 17 -18.76 9.95 1.12
C LEU A 17 -19.47 8.61 1.05
N MET A 18 -19.24 7.75 2.05
CA MET A 18 -19.90 6.44 2.16
C MET A 18 -21.41 6.62 2.25
N GLU A 19 -21.91 7.44 3.17
CA GLU A 19 -23.34 7.70 3.37
C GLU A 19 -24.01 8.25 2.09
N ARG A 20 -23.28 9.04 1.30
CA ARG A 20 -23.82 9.69 0.10
C ARG A 20 -23.75 8.84 -1.16
N PHE A 21 -22.72 8.01 -1.31
CA PHE A 21 -22.37 7.41 -2.59
C PHE A 21 -22.09 5.91 -2.55
N GLU A 22 -21.86 5.33 -1.38
CA GLU A 22 -21.56 3.92 -1.24
C GLU A 22 -22.84 3.11 -1.00
N ASN A 23 -23.01 2.01 -1.72
CA ASN A 23 -24.06 1.04 -1.42
C ASN A 23 -23.64 0.19 -0.22
N GLU A 24 -24.62 -0.41 0.46
CA GLU A 24 -24.32 -1.45 1.44
C GLU A 24 -23.56 -2.61 0.76
N LEU A 25 -22.43 -3.01 1.35
CA LEU A 25 -21.57 -4.10 0.87
C LEU A 25 -21.58 -5.23 1.90
N GLU A 26 -21.71 -6.48 1.43
CA GLU A 26 -21.53 -7.65 2.30
C GLU A 26 -20.07 -7.77 2.78
N GLU A 27 -19.11 -7.57 1.88
CA GLU A 27 -17.67 -7.58 2.19
C GLU A 27 -16.95 -6.48 1.41
N ALA A 28 -16.27 -5.58 2.14
CA ALA A 28 -15.62 -4.40 1.58
C ALA A 28 -14.12 -4.59 1.35
N CYS A 29 -13.34 -4.55 2.44
CA CYS A 29 -11.89 -4.68 2.44
C CYS A 29 -11.49 -5.58 3.61
N THR A 30 -10.67 -6.60 3.35
CA THR A 30 -10.23 -7.59 4.34
C THR A 30 -8.82 -7.32 4.87
N ILE A 31 -8.17 -6.24 4.41
CA ILE A 31 -6.85 -5.85 4.89
C ILE A 31 -6.98 -5.20 6.27
N GLU A 32 -6.25 -5.71 7.24
CA GLU A 32 -6.24 -5.22 8.61
C GLU A 32 -4.96 -4.41 8.89
N VAL A 33 -5.10 -3.36 9.71
CA VAL A 33 -3.95 -2.57 10.18
C VAL A 33 -2.99 -3.46 10.97
N GLY A 34 -1.70 -3.35 10.66
CA GLY A 34 -0.63 -4.16 11.25
C GLY A 34 -0.27 -5.40 10.43
N GLN A 35 -1.09 -5.80 9.44
CA GLN A 35 -0.71 -6.86 8.50
C GLN A 35 0.52 -6.43 7.69
N SER A 36 1.39 -7.39 7.41
CA SER A 36 2.60 -7.17 6.61
C SER A 36 2.85 -8.31 5.64
N TRP A 37 3.40 -7.98 4.48
CA TRP A 37 3.73 -8.93 3.41
C TRP A 37 5.18 -8.75 2.98
N ILE A 38 5.83 -9.86 2.69
CA ILE A 38 7.13 -9.91 2.05
C ILE A 38 6.92 -10.15 0.55
N VAL A 39 7.45 -9.27 -0.26
CA VAL A 39 7.39 -9.30 -1.71
C VAL A 39 8.75 -9.67 -2.25
N GLU A 40 8.84 -10.89 -2.78
CA GLU A 40 10.01 -11.39 -3.47
C GLU A 40 9.76 -11.37 -4.98
N ASN A 41 10.81 -11.06 -5.76
CA ASN A 41 10.75 -11.07 -7.22
C ASN A 41 9.63 -10.18 -7.82
N LEU A 42 9.20 -9.13 -7.10
CA LEU A 42 8.09 -8.25 -7.46
C LEU A 42 6.78 -9.01 -7.78
N ARG A 43 6.57 -10.16 -7.14
CA ARG A 43 5.31 -10.90 -7.23
C ARG A 43 4.32 -10.36 -6.20
N LYS A 44 3.07 -10.13 -6.63
CA LYS A 44 1.99 -9.77 -5.71
C LYS A 44 1.86 -10.85 -4.63
N PRO A 45 1.78 -10.50 -3.33
CA PRO A 45 1.54 -11.48 -2.29
C PRO A 45 0.19 -12.18 -2.49
N GLU A 46 0.11 -13.45 -2.09
CA GLU A 46 -1.14 -14.19 -2.08
C GLU A 46 -2.16 -13.51 -1.15
N GLY A 47 -3.42 -13.43 -1.58
CA GLY A 47 -4.48 -12.76 -0.83
C GLY A 47 -4.39 -11.23 -0.79
N PHE A 48 -3.36 -10.62 -1.39
CA PHE A 48 -3.25 -9.16 -1.43
C PHE A 48 -4.19 -8.56 -2.48
N CYS A 49 -4.84 -7.45 -2.11
CA CYS A 49 -5.79 -6.72 -2.95
C CYS A 49 -5.13 -6.29 -4.28
N ASP A 50 -5.76 -6.63 -5.41
CA ASP A 50 -5.26 -6.29 -6.75
C ASP A 50 -5.14 -4.78 -6.98
N SER A 51 -6.15 -4.02 -6.55
CA SER A 51 -6.18 -2.57 -6.73
C SER A 51 -5.10 -1.87 -5.91
N ALA A 52 -4.90 -2.30 -4.66
CA ALA A 52 -3.79 -1.83 -3.83
C ALA A 52 -2.43 -2.19 -4.45
N TRP A 53 -2.29 -3.40 -4.98
CA TRP A 53 -1.06 -3.83 -5.64
C TRP A 53 -0.72 -2.98 -6.86
N GLN A 54 -1.68 -2.70 -7.73
CA GLN A 54 -1.46 -1.86 -8.92
C GLN A 54 -0.97 -0.46 -8.55
N THR A 55 -1.43 0.08 -7.42
CA THR A 55 -0.96 1.38 -6.89
C THR A 55 0.46 1.29 -6.33
N ILE A 56 0.77 0.21 -5.59
CA ILE A 56 2.06 0.03 -4.91
C ILE A 56 3.17 -0.42 -5.87
N TYR A 57 2.85 -1.24 -6.86
CA TYR A 57 3.80 -1.90 -7.77
C TYR A 57 4.89 -1.00 -8.35
N PRO A 58 4.58 0.16 -8.97
CA PRO A 58 5.63 1.02 -9.53
C PRO A 58 6.63 1.51 -8.49
N PHE A 59 6.19 1.78 -7.26
CA PHE A 59 7.07 2.22 -6.18
C PHE A 59 7.87 1.05 -5.61
N ALA A 60 7.23 -0.10 -5.39
CA ALA A 60 7.90 -1.33 -4.99
C ALA A 60 8.99 -1.71 -6.00
N MET A 61 8.72 -1.60 -7.31
CA MET A 61 9.67 -1.84 -8.38
C MET A 61 10.86 -0.89 -8.32
N THR A 62 10.64 0.42 -8.22
CA THR A 62 11.72 1.41 -8.06
C THR A 62 12.60 1.08 -6.87
N LEU A 63 12.00 0.84 -5.70
CA LEU A 63 12.72 0.49 -4.47
C LEU A 63 13.51 -0.83 -4.63
N ALA A 64 12.91 -1.84 -5.28
CA ALA A 64 13.52 -3.15 -5.44
C ALA A 64 14.76 -3.11 -6.36
N TYR A 65 14.77 -2.22 -7.34
CA TYR A 65 15.93 -1.98 -8.21
C TYR A 65 16.95 -0.99 -7.64
N GLY A 66 16.79 -0.56 -6.38
CA GLY A 66 17.75 0.30 -5.68
C GLY A 66 17.52 1.80 -5.91
N GLY A 67 16.41 2.18 -6.55
CA GLY A 67 15.94 3.56 -6.51
C GLY A 67 15.47 3.94 -5.11
N GLY A 68 15.42 5.25 -4.84
CA GLY A 68 15.04 5.79 -3.54
C GLY A 68 14.77 7.28 -3.62
N ASP A 69 14.44 7.87 -2.49
CA ASP A 69 14.08 9.27 -2.32
C ASP A 69 12.97 9.72 -3.29
N ILE A 70 12.00 8.83 -3.54
CA ILE A 70 10.96 8.98 -4.57
C ILE A 70 10.12 10.25 -4.36
N TYR A 71 9.95 10.68 -3.11
CA TYR A 71 9.24 11.91 -2.75
C TYR A 71 10.17 13.08 -2.41
N GLU A 72 11.42 13.05 -2.88
CA GLU A 72 12.35 14.19 -2.83
C GLU A 72 12.45 14.83 -1.42
N GLY A 73 12.73 14.01 -0.41
CA GLY A 73 12.92 14.45 0.97
C GLY A 73 11.66 14.51 1.85
N TRP A 74 10.47 14.16 1.35
CA TRP A 74 9.26 14.07 2.20
C TRP A 74 9.29 12.90 3.19
N MET A 75 9.95 11.79 2.83
CA MET A 75 10.08 10.61 3.70
C MET A 75 11.36 10.70 4.53
N LYS A 76 11.28 10.28 5.80
CA LYS A 76 12.45 10.17 6.68
C LYS A 76 13.44 9.11 6.18
N ASP A 77 12.91 8.01 5.66
CA ASP A 77 13.69 6.95 5.03
C ASP A 77 13.62 7.08 3.50
N LYS A 78 14.78 7.18 2.86
CA LYS A 78 14.89 7.29 1.40
C LYS A 78 14.59 5.98 0.69
N HIS A 79 14.59 4.84 1.37
CA HIS A 79 14.31 3.53 0.79
C HIS A 79 12.89 3.04 1.09
N ALA A 80 11.99 3.98 1.43
CA ALA A 80 10.60 3.69 1.70
C ALA A 80 9.65 4.76 1.14
N VAL A 81 8.39 4.37 1.02
CA VAL A 81 7.27 5.25 0.66
C VAL A 81 6.05 4.96 1.53
N MET A 82 5.24 5.98 1.77
CA MET A 82 3.91 5.86 2.35
C MET A 82 2.87 6.14 1.26
N LEU A 83 2.03 5.16 0.95
CA LEU A 83 1.04 5.21 -0.12
C LEU A 83 -0.31 4.75 0.38
N SER A 84 -1.41 5.23 -0.18
CA SER A 84 -2.72 4.65 0.07
C SER A 84 -3.17 3.76 -1.08
N CYS A 85 -3.97 2.72 -0.82
CA CYS A 85 -4.77 2.13 -1.91
C CYS A 85 -5.71 3.20 -2.48
N ASN A 86 -6.21 2.92 -3.69
CA ASN A 86 -7.09 3.81 -4.44
C ASN A 86 -8.58 3.63 -4.10
N ASP A 87 -8.92 3.00 -2.97
CA ASP A 87 -10.30 2.98 -2.48
C ASP A 87 -10.70 4.41 -2.04
N GLY A 88 -11.72 4.96 -2.69
CA GLY A 88 -12.20 6.33 -2.43
C GLY A 88 -13.01 6.48 -1.15
N PHE A 89 -13.47 5.38 -0.56
CA PHE A 89 -14.27 5.36 0.66
C PHE A 89 -13.42 5.01 1.87
N ARG A 90 -12.66 3.93 1.79
CA ARG A 90 -11.87 3.41 2.92
C ARG A 90 -10.44 3.06 2.54
N PRO A 91 -9.62 4.05 2.16
CA PRO A 91 -8.24 3.82 1.76
C PRO A 91 -7.40 3.31 2.93
N VAL A 92 -6.63 2.26 2.67
CA VAL A 92 -5.58 1.76 3.55
C VAL A 92 -4.26 2.38 3.15
N SER A 93 -3.59 3.03 4.10
CA SER A 93 -2.22 3.53 3.98
C SER A 93 -1.23 2.40 4.27
N PHE A 94 -0.30 2.19 3.34
CA PHE A 94 0.76 1.21 3.38
C PHE A 94 2.13 1.88 3.48
N TYR A 95 2.95 1.39 4.40
CA TYR A 95 4.39 1.64 4.40
C TYR A 95 5.07 0.57 3.55
N VAL A 96 5.80 0.99 2.53
CA VAL A 96 6.47 0.11 1.58
C VAL A 96 7.96 0.43 1.63
N GLU A 97 8.78 -0.54 2.01
CA GLU A 97 10.22 -0.36 2.22
C GLU A 97 11.03 -1.45 1.53
N ALA A 98 12.20 -1.08 1.01
CA ALA A 98 13.19 -2.06 0.58
C ALA A 98 13.97 -2.59 1.78
N LEU A 99 14.09 -3.91 1.86
CA LEU A 99 14.95 -4.60 2.81
C LEU A 99 16.35 -4.71 2.23
N ASP A 100 17.36 -4.59 3.07
CA ASP A 100 18.77 -4.77 2.69
C ASP A 100 19.11 -6.23 2.36
#